data_AF-A0A6M4IX52-F1
#
_entry.id   AF-A0A6M4IX52-F1
#
_cell.length_a   1.000
_cell.length_b   1.000
_cell.length_c   1.000
_cell.angle_alpha   90.00
_cell.angle_beta   90.00
_cell.angle_gamma   90.00
#
_symmetry.space_group_name_H-M   'P 1'
#
loop_
_entity.id
_entity.type
_entity.pdbx_description
1 polymer ?
#
loop_
_entity_poly.entity_id
_entity_poly.type
_entity_poly.pdbx_seq_one_letter_code
_entity_poly.pdbx_strand_id
1 'polypeptide(L)' 'MTFEWDAAKSTRNLSQRGFDFEFATLVFRGPHVEVDDTRRDYGERRVIALGVADGIPLTIVYTDRVD' A
#
# COMPACT_ATOMS: atom_id res chain seq x y z
N MET A 1 13.42 2.31 1.92
CA MET A 1 12.15 2.18 2.65
C MET A 1 12.02 0.74 3.08
N THR A 2 11.69 0.51 4.35
CA THR A 2 11.38 -0.82 4.87
C THR A 2 9.87 -0.97 4.85
N PHE A 3 9.38 -2.11 4.37
CA PHE A 3 7.96 -2.39 4.31
C PHE A 3 7.66 -3.60 5.19
N GLU A 4 6.58 -3.50 5.96
CA GLU A 4 6.10 -4.59 6.79
C GLU A 4 4.60 -4.74 6.63
N TRP A 5 4.13 -5.98 6.81
CA TRP A 5 2.73 -6.31 6.76
C TRP A 5 2.44 -7.62 7.46
N ASP A 6 1.18 -7.80 7.84
CA ASP A 6 0.67 -9.10 8.28
C ASP A 6 0.64 -10.09 7.09
N ALA A 7 1.27 -11.26 7.27
CA ALA A 7 1.38 -12.26 6.22
C ALA A 7 0.01 -12.81 5.79
N ALA A 8 -0.92 -13.01 6.72
CA ALA A 8 -2.27 -13.52 6.40
C ALA A 8 -3.07 -12.50 5.58
N LYS A 9 -2.89 -11.20 5.85
CA LYS A 9 -3.47 -10.11 5.05
C LYS A 9 -2.89 -10.10 3.63
N SER A 10 -1.58 -10.29 3.48
CA SER A 10 -0.92 -10.36 2.17
C SER A 10 -1.43 -11.55 1.34
N THR A 11 -1.48 -12.75 1.93
CA THR A 11 -2.05 -13.95 1.27
C THR A 11 -3.50 -13.77 0.86
N ARG A 12 -4.32 -13.13 1.70
CA ARG A 12 -5.71 -12.80 1.35
C ARG A 12 -5.79 -11.79 0.21
N ASN A 13 -4.88 -10.82 0.14
CA ASN A 13 -4.84 -9.87 -0.96
C ASN A 13 -4.49 -10.55 -2.28
N LEU A 14 -3.53 -11.48 -2.25
CA LEU A 14 -3.19 -12.29 -3.41
C LEU A 14 -4.39 -13.10 -3.93
N SER A 15 -5.13 -13.77 -3.04
CA SER A 15 -6.28 -14.58 -3.46
C SER A 15 -7.46 -13.75 -3.97
N GLN A 16 -7.69 -12.55 -3.41
CA GLN A 16 -8.85 -11.71 -3.76
C GLN A 16 -8.58 -10.76 -4.92
N ARG A 17 -7.33 -10.32 -5.10
CA ARG A 17 -6.95 -9.24 -6.03
C ARG A 17 -5.89 -9.63 -7.05
N GLY A 18 -5.29 -10.82 -6.92
CA GLY A 18 -4.28 -11.34 -7.85
C GLY A 18 -2.86 -10.87 -7.59
N PHE A 19 -2.60 -10.11 -6.53
CA PHE A 19 -1.26 -9.66 -6.14
C PHE A 19 -1.14 -9.52 -4.62
N ASP A 20 0.07 -9.73 -4.12
CA ASP A 20 0.40 -9.59 -2.70
C ASP A 20 0.94 -8.19 -2.39
N PHE A 21 1.34 -7.97 -1.14
CA PHE A 21 1.90 -6.68 -0.74
C PHE A 21 3.34 -6.47 -1.18
N GLU A 22 4.12 -7.53 -1.41
CA GLU A 22 5.45 -7.41 -1.97
C GLU A 22 5.39 -6.80 -3.37
N PHE A 23 4.52 -7.32 -4.24
CA PHE A 23 4.25 -6.75 -5.55
C PHE A 23 3.74 -5.31 -5.44
N ALA A 24 2.83 -5.02 -4.52
CA ALA A 24 2.30 -3.67 -4.34
C ALA A 24 3.41 -2.66 -4.01
N THR A 25 4.46 -3.04 -3.28
CA THR A 25 5.57 -2.11 -2.97
C THR A 25 6.30 -1.58 -4.20
N LEU A 26 6.18 -2.23 -5.37
CA LEU A 26 6.77 -1.76 -6.61
C LEU A 26 6.28 -0.37 -7.02
N VAL A 27 5.07 0.04 -6.58
CA VAL A 27 4.56 1.41 -6.78
C VAL A 27 5.55 2.47 -6.29
N PHE A 28 6.20 2.23 -5.14
CA PHE A 28 7.13 3.19 -4.55
C PHE A 28 8.47 3.29 -5.28
N ARG A 29 8.74 2.41 -6.26
CA ARG A 29 9.94 2.48 -7.11
C ARG A 29 9.77 3.47 -8.28
N GLY A 30 8.55 3.85 -8.61
CA GLY A 30 8.24 4.78 -9.69
C GLY A 30 7.53 6.04 -9.21
N PRO A 31 7.13 6.94 -10.13
CA PRO A 31 6.29 8.07 -9.80
C PRO A 31 4.96 7.62 -9.19
N HIS A 32 4.58 8.23 -8.09
CA HIS A 32 3.32 8.01 -7.39
C HIS A 32 2.88 9.32 -6.74
N VAL A 33 1.58 9.40 -6.44
CA VAL A 33 1.00 10.50 -5.67
C VAL A 33 0.46 9.96 -4.36
N GLU A 34 0.59 10.76 -3.30
CA GLU A 34 0.17 10.39 -1.96
C GLU A 34 -0.79 11.43 -1.40
N VAL A 35 -1.78 10.98 -0.65
CA VAL A 35 -2.74 11.83 0.06
C VAL A 35 -3.10 11.20 1.40
N ASP A 36 -3.24 12.02 2.44
CA ASP A 36 -3.71 11.53 3.74
C ASP A 36 -5.17 11.04 3.63
N ASP A 37 -5.43 9.84 4.16
CA ASP A 37 -6.77 9.26 4.27
C ASP A 37 -7.50 9.83 5.49
N THR A 38 -8.16 10.96 5.29
CA THR A 38 -8.92 11.68 6.33
C THR A 38 -10.39 11.26 6.40
N ARG A 39 -10.78 10.15 5.75
CA ARG A 39 -12.19 9.73 5.67
C ARG A 39 -12.78 9.29 7.01
N ARG A 40 -11.93 8.83 7.95
CA ARG A 40 -12.30 8.41 9.31
C ARG A 40 -11.11 8.65 10.25
N ASP A 41 -11.40 8.77 11.55
CA ASP A 41 -10.35 8.64 12.57
C ASP A 41 -10.03 7.16 12.79
N TYR A 42 -8.88 6.73 12.27
CA TYR A 42 -8.41 5.34 12.38
C TYR A 42 -7.54 5.10 13.62
N GLY A 43 -7.29 6.13 14.44
CA GLY A 43 -6.32 6.07 15.55
C GLY A 43 -4.86 6.05 15.10
N GLU A 44 -4.59 6.19 13.80
CA GLU A 44 -3.26 6.28 13.19
C GLU A 44 -3.33 7.10 11.89
N ARG A 45 -2.22 7.69 11.46
CA ARG A 45 -2.14 8.35 10.15
C ARG A 45 -2.16 7.29 9.05
N ARG A 46 -3.08 7.41 8.10
CA ARG A 46 -3.13 6.57 6.90
C ARG A 46 -2.91 7.41 5.66
N VAL A 47 -2.20 6.84 4.70
CA VAL A 47 -1.87 7.46 3.43
C VAL A 47 -2.37 6.56 2.31
N ILE A 48 -3.02 7.17 1.31
CA ILE A 48 -3.38 6.54 0.05
C ILE A 48 -2.31 6.91 -0.97
N ALA A 49 -1.62 5.92 -1.52
CA ALA A 49 -0.72 6.07 -2.65
C ALA A 49 -1.40 5.56 -3.93
N LEU A 50 -1.30 6.33 -5.01
CA LEU A 50 -1.68 5.93 -6.36
C LEU A 50 -0.44 5.94 -7.25
N GLY A 51 -0.13 4.81 -7.88
CA GLY A 51 0.98 4.69 -8.82
C GLY A 51 0.91 3.40 -9.62
N VAL A 52 2.04 3.00 -10.22
CA VAL A 52 2.09 1.87 -11.16
C VAL A 52 3.11 0.83 -10.70
N ALA A 53 2.69 -0.42 -10.61
CA ALA A 53 3.54 -1.59 -10.38
C ALA A 53 3.53 -2.46 -11.65
N ASP A 54 4.69 -2.57 -12.32
CA ASP A 54 4.87 -3.39 -13.54
C ASP A 54 3.77 -3.16 -14.61
N GLY A 55 3.46 -1.90 -14.88
CA GLY A 55 2.42 -1.51 -15.85
C GLY A 55 0.98 -1.55 -15.32
N ILE A 56 0.76 -2.00 -14.08
CA ILE A 56 -0.56 -2.08 -13.46
C ILE A 56 -0.78 -0.89 -12.51
N PRO A 57 -1.80 -0.04 -12.73
CA PRO A 57 -2.15 1.01 -11.79
C PRO A 57 -2.73 0.43 -10.50
N LEU A 58 -2.16 0.79 -9.35
CA LEU A 58 -2.58 0.32 -8.03
C LEU A 58 -2.90 1.49 -7.11
N THR A 59 -3.91 1.31 -6.26
CA THR A 59 -4.16 2.13 -5.08
C THR A 59 -3.74 1.36 -3.84
N ILE A 60 -2.81 1.91 -3.07
CA ILE A 60 -2.24 1.32 -1.86
C ILE A 60 -2.65 2.18 -0.68
N VAL A 61 -3.00 1.54 0.44
CA VAL A 61 -3.22 2.22 1.72
C VAL A 61 -2.21 1.70 2.72
N TYR A 62 -1.41 2.60 3.28
CA TYR A 62 -0.36 2.27 4.26
C TYR A 62 -0.33 3.29 5.39
N THR A 63 0.35 2.91 6.48
CA THR A 63 0.72 3.81 7.58
C THR A 63 2.22 3.96 7.53
N ASP A 64 2.72 5.20 7.53
CA ASP A 64 4.14 5.46 7.72
C ASP A 64 4.46 5.36 9.21
N ARG A 65 5.28 4.38 9.58
CA ARG A 65 5.74 4.19 10.95
C ARG A 65 7.12 4.81 11.04
N VAL A 66 7.16 6.02 11.58
CA VAL A 66 8.41 6.64 12.02
C VAL A 66 8.84 5.87 13.26
N ASP A 67 9.99 5.20 13.22
CA ASP A 67 10.67 4.79 14.45
C ASP A 67 11.02 6.02 15.31
#